data_AF-A0A532TLK0-F1
#
_entry.id   AF-A0A532TLK0-F1
#
_cell.length_a   1.000
_cell.length_b   1.000
_cell.length_c   1.000
_cell.angle_alpha   90.00
_cell.angle_beta   90.00
_cell.angle_gamma   90.00
#
_symmetry.space_group_name_H-M   'P 1'
#
loop_
_entity.id
_entity.type
_entity.pdbx_description
1 polymer ?
#
loop_
_entity_poly.entity_id
_entity_poly.type
_entity_poly.pdbx_seq_one_letter_code
_entity_poly.pdbx_strand_id
1 'polypeptide(L)'
;MVIDLFWSTFCLTSDVEAQRVREIVSEYGGTVISNEYSADNQSILQQYGISRRIYVNGKIVEVSPEIEKEELRQEIENAKIKI
;
A
#
# COMPACT_ATOMS: atom_id res chain seq x y z
N MET A 1 -11.69 -4.53 -5.78
CA MET A 1 -10.70 -3.41 -5.78
C MET A 1 -9.31 -4.02 -5.79
N VAL A 2 -8.35 -3.39 -6.45
CA VAL A 2 -6.95 -3.85 -6.47
C VAL A 2 -6.12 -2.88 -5.64
N ILE A 3 -5.29 -3.40 -4.74
CA ILE A 3 -4.30 -2.63 -4.00
C ILE A 3 -2.92 -3.18 -4.34
N ASP A 4 -2.03 -2.32 -4.84
CA ASP A 4 -0.62 -2.66 -5.06
C ASP A 4 0.23 -1.95 -4.02
N LEU A 5 0.87 -2.73 -3.14
CA LEU A 5 1.66 -2.25 -2.01
C LEU A 5 3.14 -2.51 -2.27
N PHE A 6 3.90 -1.43 -2.45
CA PHE A 6 5.37 -1.46 -2.51
C PHE A 6 5.93 -1.04 -1.17
N TRP A 7 6.77 -1.89 -0.58
CA TRP A 7 7.28 -1.69 0.78
C TRP A 7 8.70 -2.23 0.96
N SER A 8 9.40 -1.76 2.00
CA SER A 8 10.74 -2.22 2.37
C SER A 8 10.88 -2.32 3.89
N THR A 9 11.53 -3.38 4.39
CA THR A 9 11.87 -3.52 5.82
C THR A 9 13.00 -2.58 6.25
N PHE A 10 13.81 -2.08 5.32
CA PHE A 10 14.88 -1.13 5.63
C PHE A 10 14.36 0.26 6.03
N CYS A 11 13.07 0.55 5.81
CA CYS A 11 12.42 1.78 6.22
C CYS A 11 11.28 1.45 7.19
N LEU A 12 11.49 1.73 8.48
CA LEU A 12 10.49 1.51 9.55
C LEU A 12 9.12 2.08 9.20
N THR A 13 9.07 3.28 8.62
CA THR A 13 7.82 3.89 8.14
C THR A 13 7.12 3.03 7.09
N SER A 14 7.88 2.53 6.11
CA SER A 14 7.32 1.69 5.05
C SER A 14 6.79 0.37 5.58
N ASP A 15 7.45 -0.22 6.57
CA ASP A 15 7.04 -1.49 7.16
C ASP A 15 5.77 -1.33 8.01
N VAL A 16 5.70 -0.26 8.82
CA VAL A 16 4.49 0.09 9.59
C VAL A 16 3.30 0.38 8.67
N GLU A 17 3.51 1.13 7.59
CA GLU A 17 2.46 1.38 6.59
C GLU A 17 2.00 0.11 5.92
N ALA A 18 2.92 -0.79 5.55
CA ALA A 18 2.58 -2.07 4.97
C ALA A 18 1.72 -2.91 5.91
N GLN A 19 2.06 -2.93 7.21
CA GLN A 19 1.23 -3.58 8.22
C GLN A 19 -0.17 -2.97 8.29
N ARG A 20 -0.29 -1.64 8.33
CA ARG A 20 -1.59 -0.94 8.37
C ARG A 20 -2.43 -1.24 7.13
N VAL A 21 -1.84 -1.26 5.93
CA VAL A 21 -2.53 -1.65 4.69
C VAL A 21 -3.05 -3.08 4.78
N ARG A 22 -2.25 -4.04 5.28
CA ARG A 22 -2.68 -5.45 5.44
C ARG A 22 -3.86 -5.57 6.39
N GLU A 23 -3.85 -4.84 7.50
CA GLU A 23 -4.99 -4.81 8.42
C GLU A 23 -6.26 -4.26 7.75
N ILE A 24 -6.15 -3.13 7.04
CA ILE A 24 -7.26 -2.55 6.28
C ILE A 24 -7.78 -3.53 5.21
N VAL A 25 -6.88 -4.17 4.46
CA VAL A 25 -7.25 -5.20 3.45
C VAL A 25 -8.03 -6.34 4.09
N SER A 26 -7.60 -6.80 5.27
CA SER A 26 -8.28 -7.88 5.99
C SER A 26 -9.71 -7.53 6.41
N GLU A 27 -9.99 -6.24 6.68
CA GLU A 27 -11.33 -5.74 7.00
C GLU A 27 -12.30 -5.88 5.80
N TYR A 28 -11.81 -5.89 4.56
CA TYR A 28 -12.64 -6.03 3.35
C TYR A 28 -13.02 -7.46 2.97
N GLY A 29 -12.66 -8.45 3.79
CA GLY A 29 -13.20 -9.82 3.67
C GLY A 29 -12.96 -10.51 2.33
N GLY A 30 -11.82 -10.25 1.68
CA GLY A 30 -11.44 -10.90 0.41
C GLY A 30 -12.08 -10.30 -0.86
N THR A 31 -12.82 -9.19 -0.75
CA THR A 31 -13.33 -8.43 -1.91
C THR A 31 -12.27 -7.55 -2.59
N VAL A 32 -11.05 -7.57 -2.03
CA VAL A 32 -9.89 -6.79 -2.46
C VAL A 32 -8.77 -7.75 -2.85
N ILE A 33 -8.18 -7.52 -4.03
CA ILE A 33 -6.95 -8.17 -4.47
C ILE A 33 -5.80 -7.32 -3.93
N SER A 34 -4.94 -7.90 -3.11
CA SER A 34 -3.75 -7.24 -2.56
C SER A 34 -2.50 -7.85 -3.18
N ASN A 35 -1.79 -7.06 -4.00
CA ASN A 35 -0.49 -7.42 -4.55
C ASN A 35 0.59 -6.75 -3.71
N GLU A 36 1.52 -7.54 -3.18
CA GLU A 36 2.62 -7.04 -2.35
C GLU A 36 3.96 -7.19 -3.06
N TYR A 37 4.72 -6.10 -3.08
CA TYR A 37 6.01 -6.00 -3.74
C TYR A 37 7.05 -5.52 -2.73
N SER A 38 7.84 -6.45 -2.19
CA SER A 38 8.95 -6.12 -1.31
C SER A 38 10.12 -5.58 -2.14
N ALA A 39 10.52 -4.34 -1.87
CA ALA A 39 11.72 -3.71 -2.42
C ALA A 39 13.01 -4.28 -1.83
N ASP A 40 12.93 -5.09 -0.78
CA ASP A 40 14.08 -5.85 -0.26
C ASP A 40 14.45 -6.98 -1.22
N ASN A 41 13.51 -7.43 -2.05
CA ASN A 41 13.80 -8.30 -3.18
C ASN A 41 14.39 -7.47 -4.32
N GLN A 42 15.68 -7.69 -4.58
CA GLN A 42 16.42 -6.96 -5.62
C GLN A 42 15.78 -7.05 -7.01
N SER A 43 15.19 -8.19 -7.38
CA SER A 43 14.53 -8.35 -8.69
C SER A 43 13.27 -7.48 -8.79
N ILE A 44 12.49 -7.38 -7.71
CA ILE A 44 11.30 -6.53 -7.65
C ILE A 44 11.70 -5.05 -7.69
N LEU A 45 12.71 -4.66 -6.90
CA LEU A 45 13.22 -3.30 -6.90
C LEU A 45 13.79 -2.91 -8.28
N GLN A 46 14.50 -3.80 -8.96
CA GLN A 46 15.01 -3.56 -10.32
C GLN A 46 13.91 -3.47 -11.37
N GLN A 47 12.88 -4.31 -11.26
CA GLN A 47 11.77 -4.33 -12.21
C GLN A 47 10.91 -3.06 -12.13
N TYR A 48 10.60 -2.60 -10.92
CA TYR A 48 9.65 -1.50 -10.71
C TYR A 48 10.32 -0.17 -10.36
N GLY A 49 11.53 -0.17 -9.79
CA GLY A 49 12.24 1.04 -9.35
C GLY A 49 11.56 1.76 -8.18
N ILE A 50 10.64 1.09 -7.47
CA ILE A 50 9.81 1.68 -6.41
C ILE A 50 10.17 1.02 -5.08
N SER A 51 10.61 1.84 -4.12
CA SER A 51 10.93 1.39 -2.75
C SER A 51 9.73 1.46 -1.79
N ARG A 52 8.86 2.46 -1.97
CA ARG A 52 7.68 2.71 -1.11
C ARG A 52 6.60 3.43 -1.90
N ARG A 53 5.45 2.80 -2.12
CA ARG A 53 4.23 3.39 -2.72
C ARG A 53 3.02 2.51 -2.43
N ILE A 54 1.84 3.12 -2.41
CA ILE A 54 0.57 2.43 -2.36
C ILE A 54 -0.24 2.86 -3.58
N TYR A 55 -0.80 1.89 -4.30
CA TYR A 55 -1.74 2.14 -5.38
C TYR A 55 -3.08 1.49 -5.07
N VAL A 56 -4.16 2.18 -5.39
CA VAL A 56 -5.53 1.66 -5.31
C VAL A 56 -6.16 1.80 -6.70
N ASN A 57 -6.52 0.67 -7.30
CA ASN A 57 -6.99 0.57 -8.69
C ASN A 57 -6.07 1.32 -9.69
N GLY A 58 -4.75 1.22 -9.50
CA GLY A 58 -3.74 1.89 -10.32
C GLY A 58 -3.54 3.39 -10.05
N LYS A 59 -4.27 3.99 -9.10
CA LYS A 59 -4.08 5.39 -8.67
C LYS A 59 -3.18 5.44 -7.45
N ILE A 60 -2.24 6.37 -7.44
CA ILE A 60 -1.35 6.59 -6.30
C ILE A 60 -2.16 7.11 -5.12
N VAL A 61 -1.94 6.49 -3.96
CA VAL A 61 -2.35 7.05 -2.67
C VAL A 61 -1.14 7.78 -2.09
N GLU A 62 -1.27 9.09 -1.91
CA GLU A 62 -0.22 9.88 -1.27
C GLU A 62 -0.36 9.75 0.24
N VAL A 63 0.68 9.19 0.85
CA VAL A 63 0.71 8.94 2.28
C VAL A 63 1.84 9.73 2.93
N SER A 64 1.48 10.51 3.94
CA SER A 64 2.45 11.16 4.81
C SER A 64 3.19 10.09 5.61
N PRO A 65 4.49 10.28 5.94
CA PRO A 65 5.29 9.32 6.72
C PRO A 65 4.71 8.94 8.09
N GLU A 66 3.76 9.72 8.60
CA GLU A 66 3.13 9.55 9.91
C GLU A 66 1.64 9.20 9.80
N ILE A 67 1.16 8.82 8.62
CA ILE A 67 -0.27 8.61 8.36
C ILE A 67 -0.85 7.58 9.33
N GLU A 68 -1.89 7.96 10.06
CA GLU A 68 -2.58 7.03 10.96
C GLU A 68 -3.44 6.02 10.18
N LYS A 69 -3.75 4.87 10.80
CA LYS A 69 -4.51 3.80 10.14
C LYS A 69 -5.86 4.28 9.59
N GLU A 70 -6.57 5.11 10.34
CA GLU A 70 -7.88 5.65 9.94
C GLU A 70 -7.77 6.58 8.75
N GLU A 71 -6.76 7.44 8.73
CA GLU A 71 -6.48 8.38 7.64
C GLU A 71 -6.11 7.61 6.37
N LEU A 72 -5.27 6.58 6.50
CA LEU A 72 -4.93 5.66 5.41
C LEU A 72 -6.17 4.94 4.86
N ARG A 73 -7.10 4.53 5.74
CA ARG A 73 -8.38 3.93 5.31
C ARG A 73 -9.21 4.92 4.51
N GLN A 74 -9.31 6.17 4.96
CA GLN A 74 -10.04 7.23 4.24
C GLN A 74 -9.43 7.49 2.87
N GLU A 75 -8.11 7.55 2.76
CA GLU A 75 -7.43 7.72 1.48
C GLU A 75 -7.67 6.56 0.51
N ILE A 76 -7.67 5.31 1.01
CA ILE A 76 -8.03 4.13 0.22
C ILE A 76 -9.49 4.20 -0.26
N GLU A 77 -10.42 4.57 0.60
CA GLU A 77 -11.84 4.74 0.22
C GLU A 77 -12.04 5.90 -0.77
N ASN A 78 -11.35 7.03 -0.59
CA ASN A 78 -11.37 8.15 -1.52
C ASN A 78 -10.85 7.74 -2.91
N ALA A 79 -9.79 6.93 -2.95
CA ALA A 79 -9.24 6.39 -4.20
C ALA A 79 -10.21 5.40 -4.87
N LYS A 80 -11.03 4.67 -4.09
CA LYS A 80 -12.05 3.74 -4.56
C LYS A 80 -13.27 4.42 -5.18
N ILE A 81 -13.68 5.60 -4.70
CA ILE A 81 -14.91 6.30 -5.15
C ILE A 81 -14.73 7.04 -6.49
N LYS A 82 -13.50 7.43 -6.87
CA LYS A 82 -13.23 8.23 -8.09
C LYS A 82 -13.26 7.41 -9.40
N ILE A 83 -14.23 6.53 -9.60
CA ILE A 83 -14.42 5.70 -10.81
C ILE A 83 -15.49 6.34 -11.70
#